data_AF-A0A2N5HYX7-F1
#
_entry.id   AF-A0A2N5HYX7-F1
#
_cell.length_a   1.000
_cell.length_b   1.000
_cell.length_c   1.000
_cell.angle_alpha   90.00
_cell.angle_beta   90.00
_cell.angle_gamma   90.00
#
_symmetry.space_group_name_H-M   'P 1'
#
loop_
_entity.id
_entity.type
_entity.pdbx_description
1 polymer ?
#
loop_
_entity_poly.entity_id
_entity_poly.type
_entity_poly.pdbx_seq_one_letter_code
_entity_poly.pdbx_strand_id
1 'polypeptide(L)'
;MEKVTTLFLKIAVILLGVPVLALCIFLVPEMANLAAKLLPEFAFIKYLVFIAFDASAIPFYFALYQAFKLLRYIDKNKAFSDLSVKALKKIKYCAITISILHVLVWPLFYIFAEVDDAPGVIFVGLVVPFASMVIAVFAAVLQKLLQEAINIKSENDLTV
;
A
#
# COMPACT_ATOMS: atom_id res chain seq x y z
N MET A 1 -1.77 2.04 29.09
CA MET A 1 -2.65 1.39 28.09
C MET A 1 -2.29 1.80 26.68
N GLU A 2 -2.20 3.10 26.35
CA GLU A 2 -1.90 3.55 24.97
C GLU A 2 -0.57 3.01 24.40
N LYS A 3 0.51 3.02 25.19
CA LYS A 3 1.83 2.50 24.78
C LYS A 3 1.85 0.99 24.48
N VAL A 4 0.92 0.22 25.07
CA VAL A 4 0.81 -1.23 24.83
C VAL A 4 0.10 -1.48 23.50
N THR A 5 -0.95 -0.71 23.22
CA THR A 5 -1.69 -0.78 21.95
C THR A 5 -0.81 -0.39 20.76
N THR A 6 0.01 0.66 20.88
CA THR A 6 0.93 1.06 19.80
C THR A 6 2.07 0.06 19.60
N LEU A 7 2.52 -0.63 20.65
CA LEU A 7 3.53 -1.70 20.52
C LEU A 7 2.99 -2.85 19.67
N PHE A 8 1.76 -3.31 19.92
CA PHE A 8 1.12 -4.34 19.11
C PHE A 8 1.01 -3.93 17.65
N LEU A 9 0.53 -2.70 17.38
CA LEU A 9 0.39 -2.19 16.01
C LEU A 9 1.75 -2.07 15.29
N LYS A 10 2.82 -1.68 15.98
CA LYS A 10 4.16 -1.63 15.40
C LYS A 10 4.67 -3.01 15.01
N ILE A 11 4.46 -4.00 15.86
CA ILE A 11 4.84 -5.40 15.56
C ILE A 11 4.04 -5.87 14.35
N ALA A 12 2.73 -5.63 14.31
CA ALA A 12 1.89 -5.97 13.16
C ALA A 12 2.39 -5.31 11.87
N VAL A 13 2.74 -4.02 11.89
CA VAL A 13 3.29 -3.29 10.74
C VAL A 13 4.59 -3.92 10.23
N ILE A 14 5.47 -4.37 11.13
CA ILE A 14 6.72 -5.05 10.74
C ILE A 14 6.41 -6.42 10.14
N LEU A 15 5.51 -7.19 10.75
CA LEU A 15 5.13 -8.52 10.28
C LEU A 15 4.45 -8.49 8.90
N LEU A 16 3.68 -7.45 8.58
CA LEU A 16 3.09 -7.27 7.25
C LEU A 16 4.12 -7.19 6.12
N GLY A 17 5.37 -6.81 6.42
CA GLY A 17 6.44 -6.77 5.43
C GLY A 17 6.89 -8.16 4.97
N VAL A 18 6.85 -9.16 5.85
CA VAL A 18 7.45 -10.49 5.58
C VAL A 18 6.72 -11.24 4.44
N PRO A 19 5.37 -11.34 4.42
CA PRO A 19 4.67 -12.01 3.34
C PRO A 19 4.91 -11.33 1.99
N VAL A 20 4.95 -9.99 1.93
CA VAL A 20 5.19 -9.27 0.66
C VAL A 20 6.59 -9.54 0.14
N LEU A 21 7.61 -9.61 1.02
CA LEU A 21 8.95 -10.00 0.61
C LEU A 21 8.98 -11.41 0.01
N ALA A 22 8.30 -12.36 0.65
CA ALA A 22 8.22 -13.73 0.17
C ALA A 22 7.51 -13.80 -1.19
N LEU A 23 6.42 -13.05 -1.38
CA LEU A 23 5.73 -12.98 -2.68
C LEU A 23 6.66 -12.43 -3.78
N CYS A 24 7.41 -11.35 -3.51
CA CYS A 24 8.38 -10.79 -4.46
C CYS A 24 9.49 -11.78 -4.83
N ILE A 25 10.00 -12.56 -3.87
CA ILE A 25 11.13 -13.48 -4.12
C ILE A 25 10.66 -14.76 -4.82
N PHE A 26 9.52 -15.33 -4.43
CA PHE A 26 9.10 -16.65 -4.89
C PHE A 26 8.00 -16.60 -5.95
N LEU A 27 6.94 -15.79 -5.75
CA LEU A 27 5.77 -15.82 -6.62
C LEU A 27 5.92 -14.94 -7.87
N VAL A 28 6.50 -13.74 -7.74
CA VAL A 28 6.64 -12.81 -8.87
C VAL A 28 7.47 -13.40 -10.01
N PRO A 29 8.60 -14.08 -9.78
CA PRO A 29 9.36 -14.71 -10.87
C PRO A 29 8.57 -15.80 -11.59
N GLU A 30 7.78 -16.61 -10.87
CA GLU A 30 6.93 -17.64 -11.46
C GLU A 30 5.84 -17.03 -12.34
N MET A 31 5.14 -16.02 -11.84
CA MET A 31 4.12 -15.30 -12.63
C MET A 31 4.73 -14.63 -13.86
N ALA A 32 5.91 -14.03 -13.74
CA ALA A 32 6.58 -13.36 -14.86
C ALA A 32 7.00 -14.36 -15.94
N ASN A 33 7.45 -15.56 -15.56
CA ASN A 33 7.78 -16.63 -16.48
C ASN A 33 6.52 -17.23 -17.13
N LEU A 34 5.42 -17.37 -16.38
CA LEU A 34 4.14 -17.82 -16.92
C LEU A 34 3.60 -16.82 -17.95
N ALA A 35 3.59 -15.53 -17.62
CA ALA A 35 3.17 -14.47 -18.54
C ALA A 35 3.98 -14.48 -19.85
N ALA A 36 5.29 -14.69 -19.78
CA ALA A 36 6.15 -14.80 -20.97
C ALA A 36 5.84 -16.02 -21.84
N LYS A 37 5.40 -17.13 -21.25
CA LYS A 37 4.97 -18.32 -21.99
C LYS A 37 3.63 -18.11 -22.68
N LEU A 38 2.71 -17.40 -22.04
CA LEU A 38 1.36 -17.17 -22.55
C LEU A 38 1.29 -16.03 -23.58
N LEU A 39 2.23 -15.08 -23.52
CA LEU A 39 2.34 -13.97 -24.46
C LEU A 39 3.75 -13.90 -25.08
N PRO A 40 4.15 -14.91 -25.88
CA PRO A 40 5.51 -15.00 -26.43
C PRO A 40 5.84 -13.85 -27.41
N GLU A 41 4.82 -13.29 -28.07
CA GLU A 41 4.99 -12.15 -28.97
C GLU A 41 5.25 -10.83 -28.23
N PHE A 42 4.89 -10.76 -26.95
CA PHE A 42 5.10 -9.57 -26.13
C PHE A 42 6.37 -9.67 -25.30
N ALA A 43 7.51 -9.42 -25.94
CA ALA A 43 8.85 -9.57 -25.37
C ALA A 43 9.07 -8.84 -24.02
N PHE A 44 8.30 -7.77 -23.75
CA PHE A 44 8.43 -6.98 -22.53
C PHE A 44 7.53 -7.45 -21.37
N ILE A 45 6.70 -8.47 -21.55
CA ILE A 45 5.69 -8.85 -20.55
C ILE A 45 6.31 -9.26 -19.22
N LYS A 46 7.45 -9.95 -19.25
CA LYS A 46 8.20 -10.34 -18.06
C LYS A 46 8.60 -9.12 -17.23
N TYR A 47 9.10 -8.07 -17.89
CA TYR A 47 9.47 -6.82 -17.22
C TYR A 47 8.26 -6.07 -16.69
N LEU A 48 7.13 -6.10 -17.41
CA LEU A 48 5.90 -5.46 -16.96
C LEU A 48 5.38 -6.11 -15.65
N VAL A 49 5.43 -7.44 -15.54
CA VAL A 49 5.11 -8.14 -14.29
C VAL A 49 6.06 -7.71 -13.17
N PHE A 50 7.38 -7.75 -13.39
CA PHE A 50 8.35 -7.31 -12.38
C PHE A 50 8.15 -5.86 -11.96
N ILE A 51 7.93 -4.94 -12.90
CA ILE A 51 7.68 -3.52 -12.61
C ILE A 51 6.43 -3.37 -11.75
N ALA A 52 5.34 -4.06 -12.08
CA ALA A 52 4.11 -3.89 -11.33
C ALA A 52 4.19 -4.44 -9.91
N PHE A 53 4.79 -5.61 -9.71
CA PHE A 53 4.84 -6.23 -8.39
C PHE A 53 6.05 -5.75 -7.57
N ASP A 54 7.28 -5.85 -8.10
CA ASP A 54 8.48 -5.49 -7.34
C ASP A 54 8.66 -3.98 -7.20
N ALA A 55 8.34 -3.18 -8.22
CA ALA A 55 8.39 -1.73 -8.05
C ALA A 55 7.28 -1.23 -7.12
N SER A 56 6.15 -1.96 -6.98
CA SER A 56 5.12 -1.67 -5.96
C SER A 56 5.57 -2.02 -4.54
N ALA A 57 6.55 -2.91 -4.37
CA ALA A 57 7.12 -3.19 -3.06
C ALA A 57 7.74 -1.93 -2.44
N ILE A 58 8.35 -1.06 -3.26
CA ILE A 58 8.97 0.20 -2.80
C ILE A 58 7.96 1.12 -2.08
N PRO A 59 6.85 1.56 -2.70
CA PRO A 59 5.84 2.36 -2.02
C PRO A 59 5.15 1.59 -0.89
N PHE A 60 5.03 0.26 -0.97
CA PHE A 60 4.48 -0.56 0.12
C PHE A 60 5.34 -0.47 1.39
N TYR A 61 6.65 -0.78 1.30
CA TYR A 61 7.55 -0.69 2.45
C TYR A 61 7.70 0.75 2.95
N PHE A 62 7.67 1.73 2.03
CA PHE A 62 7.68 3.13 2.43
C PHE A 62 6.41 3.51 3.20
N ALA A 63 5.24 3.01 2.81
CA ALA A 63 3.99 3.20 3.55
C ALA A 63 4.05 2.56 4.95
N LEU A 64 4.59 1.34 5.07
CA LEU A 64 4.83 0.69 6.37
C LEU A 64 5.74 1.54 7.26
N TYR A 65 6.82 2.09 6.71
CA TYR A 65 7.70 2.99 7.44
C TYR A 65 6.98 4.27 7.92
N GLN A 66 6.14 4.88 7.07
CA GLN A 66 5.35 6.05 7.50
C GLN A 66 4.30 5.68 8.56
N ALA A 67 3.67 4.51 8.46
CA ALA A 67 2.74 4.01 9.47
C ALA A 67 3.45 3.81 10.82
N PHE A 68 4.64 3.21 10.80
CA PHE A 68 5.47 3.05 12.00
C PHE A 68 5.86 4.41 12.61
N LYS A 69 6.20 5.40 11.78
CA LYS A 69 6.45 6.78 12.25
C LYS A 69 5.21 7.41 12.90
N LEU A 70 4.03 7.22 12.31
CA LEU A 70 2.77 7.70 12.86
C LEU A 70 2.53 7.13 14.27
N LEU A 71 2.74 5.82 14.45
CA LEU A 71 2.65 5.17 15.77
C LEU A 71 3.65 5.76 16.78
N ARG A 72 4.88 6.08 16.35
CA ARG A 72 5.86 6.76 17.21
C ARG A 72 5.46 8.19 17.54
N TYR A 73 4.75 8.89 16.68
CA TYR A 73 4.23 10.22 16.98
C TYR A 73 3.13 10.16 18.04
N ILE A 74 2.27 9.13 17.97
CA ILE A 74 1.26 8.86 19.01
C ILE A 74 1.94 8.64 20.37
N ASP A 75 2.94 7.76 20.45
CA ASP A 75 3.65 7.50 21.72
C ASP A 75 4.33 8.71 22.34
N LYS A 76 4.67 9.69 21.50
CA LYS A 76 5.33 10.94 21.91
C LYS A 76 4.32 12.07 22.15
N ASN A 77 3.02 11.79 22.18
CA ASN A 77 1.95 12.78 22.28
C ASN A 77 2.00 13.85 21.17
N LYS A 78 2.52 13.49 19.99
CA LYS A 78 2.63 14.34 18.78
C LYS A 78 1.69 13.89 17.66
N ALA A 79 0.61 13.19 18.01
CA ALA A 79 -0.38 12.71 17.05
C ALA A 79 -0.99 13.87 16.24
N PHE A 80 -1.40 14.96 16.92
CA PHE A 80 -1.90 16.20 16.31
C PHE A 80 -0.74 17.12 15.91
N SER A 81 -0.01 16.75 14.88
CA SER A 81 1.09 17.57 14.34
C SER A 81 1.17 17.48 12.82
N ASP A 82 1.77 18.49 12.19
CA ASP A 82 2.05 18.49 10.75
C ASP A 82 2.89 17.28 10.31
N LEU A 83 3.68 16.70 11.21
CA LEU A 83 4.45 15.49 10.94
C LEU A 83 3.53 14.28 10.69
N SER A 84 2.46 14.16 11.47
CA SER A 84 1.46 13.10 11.30
C SER A 84 0.65 13.31 10.01
N VAL A 85 0.26 14.56 9.70
CA VAL A 85 -0.41 14.90 8.44
C VAL A 85 0.49 14.56 7.24
N LYS A 86 1.78 14.90 7.30
CA LYS A 86 2.77 14.55 6.27
C LYS A 86 2.94 13.04 6.12
N ALA A 87 2.90 12.28 7.22
CA ALA A 87 2.98 10.82 7.17
C ALA A 87 1.74 10.22 6.47
N LEU A 88 0.53 10.66 6.83
CA LEU A 88 -0.72 10.24 6.17
C LEU A 88 -0.75 10.59 4.68
N LYS A 89 -0.30 11.81 4.33
CA LYS A 89 -0.18 12.24 2.93
C LYS A 89 0.74 11.31 2.13
N LYS A 90 1.86 10.87 2.70
CA LYS A 90 2.78 9.91 2.07
C LYS A 90 2.16 8.52 1.91
N ILE A 91 1.50 8.00 2.96
CA ILE A 91 0.78 6.71 2.91
C ILE A 91 -0.26 6.73 1.78
N LYS A 92 -1.05 7.80 1.69
CA LYS A 92 -2.04 7.99 0.61
C LYS A 92 -1.39 7.87 -0.77
N TYR A 93 -0.32 8.60 -1.03
CA TYR A 93 0.33 8.55 -2.35
C TYR A 93 0.93 7.19 -2.65
N CYS A 94 1.54 6.51 -1.67
CA CYS A 94 2.00 5.14 -1.85
C CYS A 94 0.86 4.20 -2.24
N ALA A 95 -0.27 4.28 -1.56
CA ALA A 95 -1.43 3.45 -1.85
C ALA A 95 -2.01 3.75 -3.25
N ILE A 96 -2.06 5.01 -3.67
CA ILE A 96 -2.45 5.38 -5.04
C ILE A 96 -1.48 4.77 -6.07
N THR A 97 -0.17 4.89 -5.84
CA THR A 97 0.85 4.32 -6.74
C THR A 97 0.72 2.81 -6.88
N ILE A 98 0.56 2.09 -5.77
CA ILE A 98 0.37 0.63 -5.78
C ILE A 98 -0.90 0.26 -6.56
N SER A 99 -1.99 0.99 -6.32
CA SER A 99 -3.27 0.77 -7.01
C SER A 99 -3.10 0.92 -8.53
N ILE A 100 -2.49 2.01 -8.99
CA ILE A 100 -2.26 2.27 -10.42
C ILE A 100 -1.38 1.17 -11.04
N LEU A 101 -0.26 0.82 -10.40
CA LEU A 101 0.66 -0.21 -10.90
C LEU A 101 -0.03 -1.56 -11.08
N HIS A 102 -0.89 -1.96 -10.14
CA HIS A 102 -1.60 -3.24 -10.22
C HIS A 102 -2.77 -3.21 -11.19
N VAL A 103 -3.49 -2.09 -11.33
CA VAL A 103 -4.54 -1.94 -12.36
C VAL A 103 -3.96 -2.10 -13.77
N LEU A 104 -2.75 -1.60 -14.02
CA LEU A 104 -2.09 -1.73 -15.33
C LEU A 104 -1.80 -3.19 -15.72
N VAL A 105 -1.64 -4.07 -14.74
CA VAL A 105 -1.30 -5.49 -14.96
C VAL A 105 -2.50 -6.40 -14.80
N TRP A 106 -3.62 -5.86 -14.32
CA TRP A 106 -4.87 -6.59 -14.18
C TRP A 106 -5.33 -7.32 -15.46
N PRO A 107 -5.19 -6.79 -16.69
CA PRO A 107 -5.54 -7.52 -17.91
C PRO A 107 -4.84 -8.88 -18.06
N LEU A 108 -3.68 -9.10 -17.45
CA LEU A 108 -3.03 -10.42 -17.45
C LEU A 108 -3.83 -11.49 -16.69
N PHE A 109 -4.55 -11.09 -15.65
CA PHE A 109 -5.37 -12.03 -14.88
C PHE A 109 -6.56 -12.56 -15.68
N TYR A 110 -7.03 -11.80 -16.68
CA TYR A 110 -8.03 -12.29 -17.63
C TYR A 110 -7.46 -13.43 -18.48
N ILE A 111 -6.25 -13.26 -19.01
CA ILE A 111 -5.57 -14.28 -19.82
C ILE A 111 -5.27 -15.53 -18.98
N PHE A 112 -4.81 -15.37 -17.74
CA PHE A 112 -4.61 -16.50 -16.83
C PHE A 112 -5.90 -17.24 -16.53
N ALA A 113 -7.00 -16.52 -16.33
CA ALA A 113 -8.30 -17.11 -16.06
C ALA A 113 -8.82 -17.95 -17.24
N GLU A 114 -8.58 -17.52 -18.49
CA GLU A 114 -8.94 -18.29 -19.68
C GLU A 114 -8.09 -19.56 -19.83
N VAL A 115 -6.79 -19.48 -19.54
CA VAL A 115 -5.85 -20.61 -19.70
C VAL A 115 -6.13 -21.74 -18.70
N ASP A 116 -6.39 -21.40 -17.45
CA ASP A 116 -6.61 -22.36 -16.38
C ASP A 116 -8.10 -22.73 -16.18
N ASP A 117 -9.00 -22.27 -17.07
CA ASP A 117 -10.46 -22.39 -16.96
C ASP A 117 -10.98 -21.97 -15.57
N ALA A 118 -10.40 -20.88 -15.06
CA ALA A 118 -10.55 -20.41 -13.68
C ALA A 118 -11.01 -18.94 -13.65
N PRO A 119 -12.28 -18.63 -13.97
CA PRO A 119 -12.78 -17.25 -14.06
C PRO A 119 -12.64 -16.44 -12.77
N GLY A 120 -12.56 -17.12 -11.61
CA GLY A 120 -12.36 -16.48 -10.31
C GLY A 120 -11.02 -15.73 -10.16
N VAL A 121 -9.99 -16.09 -10.94
CA VAL A 121 -8.64 -15.49 -10.88
C VAL A 121 -8.67 -13.99 -11.20
N ILE A 122 -9.64 -13.54 -12.02
CA ILE A 122 -9.82 -12.12 -12.35
C ILE A 122 -10.05 -11.28 -11.09
N PHE A 123 -10.81 -11.79 -10.12
CA PHE A 123 -11.08 -11.09 -8.86
C PHE A 123 -9.87 -11.08 -7.93
N VAL A 124 -9.04 -12.12 -7.98
CA VAL A 124 -7.77 -12.16 -7.23
C VAL A 124 -6.86 -11.00 -7.67
N GLY A 125 -6.79 -10.73 -8.97
CA GLY A 125 -6.06 -9.60 -9.52
C GLY A 125 -6.57 -8.22 -9.08
N LEU A 126 -7.83 -8.12 -8.63
CA LEU A 126 -8.42 -6.87 -8.13
C LEU A 126 -8.19 -6.62 -6.64
N VAL A 127 -7.77 -7.64 -5.86
CA VAL A 127 -7.63 -7.50 -4.40
C VAL A 127 -6.65 -6.40 -4.02
N VAL A 128 -5.46 -6.40 -4.61
CA VAL A 128 -4.40 -5.42 -4.32
C VAL A 128 -4.80 -3.99 -4.72
N PRO A 129 -5.26 -3.72 -5.96
CA PRO A 129 -5.62 -2.36 -6.34
C PRO A 129 -6.83 -1.84 -5.57
N PHE A 130 -7.81 -2.70 -5.25
CA PHE A 130 -8.97 -2.33 -4.44
C PHE A 130 -8.58 -2.01 -2.99
N ALA A 131 -7.82 -2.89 -2.32
CA ALA A 131 -7.34 -2.64 -0.97
C ALA A 131 -6.50 -1.36 -0.88
N SER A 132 -5.65 -1.11 -1.89
CA SER A 132 -4.84 0.10 -1.97
C SER A 132 -5.68 1.35 -2.17
N MET A 133 -6.74 1.27 -2.99
CA MET A 133 -7.69 2.38 -3.16
C MET A 133 -8.40 2.70 -1.83
N VAL A 134 -8.87 1.68 -1.10
CA VAL A 134 -9.47 1.84 0.22
C VAL A 134 -8.50 2.55 1.17
N ILE A 135 -7.26 2.08 1.27
CA ILE A 135 -6.22 2.71 2.10
C ILE A 135 -5.98 4.16 1.69
N ALA A 136 -5.92 4.46 0.39
CA ALA A 136 -5.73 5.83 -0.11
C ALA A 136 -6.85 6.76 0.33
N VAL A 137 -8.11 6.32 0.19
CA VAL A 137 -9.29 7.09 0.61
C VAL A 137 -9.29 7.33 2.12
N PHE A 138 -9.07 6.28 2.91
CA PHE A 138 -8.99 6.41 4.37
C PHE A 138 -7.87 7.34 4.81
N ALA A 139 -6.67 7.20 4.24
CA ALA A 139 -5.54 8.07 4.53
C ALA A 139 -5.84 9.53 4.15
N ALA A 140 -6.57 9.78 3.05
CA ALA A 140 -6.98 11.12 2.64
C ALA A 140 -7.97 11.75 3.64
N VAL A 141 -8.96 10.98 4.09
CA VAL A 141 -9.94 11.41 5.10
C VAL A 141 -9.23 11.74 6.41
N LEU A 142 -8.40 10.83 6.92
CA LEU A 142 -7.63 11.07 8.15
C LEU A 142 -6.66 12.25 8.02
N GLN A 143 -6.03 12.42 6.86
CA GLN A 143 -5.16 13.57 6.59
C GLN A 143 -5.94 14.88 6.73
N LYS A 144 -7.16 14.97 6.18
CA LYS A 144 -8.00 16.17 6.24
C LYS A 144 -8.47 16.44 7.67
N LEU A 145 -9.05 15.44 8.33
CA LEU A 145 -9.56 15.57 9.70
C LEU A 145 -8.47 15.97 10.68
N LEU A 146 -7.27 15.40 10.55
CA LEU A 146 -6.16 15.73 11.42
C LEU A 146 -5.66 17.16 11.19
N GLN A 147 -5.65 17.64 9.94
CA GLN A 147 -5.30 19.03 9.65
C GLN A 147 -6.32 20.01 10.24
N GLU A 148 -7.61 19.72 10.12
CA GLU A 148 -8.68 20.53 10.72
C GLU A 148 -8.52 20.60 12.25
N ALA A 149 -8.27 19.46 12.90
CA ALA A 149 -8.04 19.41 14.34
C ALA A 149 -6.80 20.22 14.78
N ILE A 150 -5.72 20.21 13.99
CA ILE A 150 -4.53 21.03 14.25
C ILE A 150 -4.86 22.52 14.14
N ASN A 151 -5.60 22.93 13.11
CA ASN A 151 -5.97 24.33 12.91
C ASN A 151 -6.84 24.85 14.06
N ILE A 152 -7.86 24.08 14.49
CA ILE A 152 -8.73 24.42 15.63
C ILE A 152 -7.89 24.58 16.90
N LYS A 153 -6.97 23.65 17.16
CA LYS A 153 -6.09 23.74 18.33
C LYS A 153 -5.21 24.99 18.29
N SER A 154 -4.63 25.29 17.13
CA SER A 154 -3.79 26.48 16.95
C SER A 154 -4.56 27.78 17.14
N GLU A 155 -5.83 27.84 16.72
CA GLU A 155 -6.69 29.01 16.92
C GLU A 155 -7.05 29.21 18.40
N ASN A 156 -7.38 28.12 19.10
CA ASN A 156 -7.66 28.15 20.53
C ASN A 156 -6.42 28.56 21.35
N ASP A 157 -5.23 28.10 20.97
CA ASP A 157 -3.96 28.48 21.63
C ASP A 157 -3.57 29.96 21.38
N LEU A 158 -4.15 30.64 20.38
CA LEU A 158 -3.89 32.05 20.05
C LEU A 158 -4.89 33.04 20.65
N THR A 159 -6.04 32.57 21.13
CA THR A 159 -7.14 33.40 21.63
C THR A 159 -7.27 33.41 23.16
N VAL A 160 -6.57 32.51 23.85
CA VAL A 160 -6.50 32.41 25.33
C VAL A 160 -5.27 33.12 25.88
#